data_AF-A0A6J4NI85-F1
#
_entry.id   AF-A0A6J4NI85-F1
#
_cell.length_a   1.000
_cell.length_b   1.000
_cell.length_c   1.000
_cell.angle_alpha   90.00
_cell.angle_beta   90.00
_cell.angle_gamma   90.00
#
_symmetry.space_group_name_H-M   'P 1'
#
loop_
_entity.id
_entity.type
_entity.pdbx_description
1 polymer ?
#
loop_
_entity_poly.entity_id
_entity_poly.type
_entity_poly.pdbx_seq_one_letter_code
_entity_poly.pdbx_strand_id
1 'polypeptide(L)'
;RAQFYDQLARKVTGKPVRHTLLIHHNLVTALFLDDLLQMFEKKGWKLINAERAFKDPVFKKFPNVVPAGESIIWSLAKETGKFENELRYPAEDERYEKEKMDKLGL
;
A
#
# COMPACT_ATOMS: atom_id res chain seq x y z
N ARG A 1 2.13 5.86 -1.99
CA ARG A 1 1.92 4.41 -1.74
C ARG A 1 0.49 3.93 -1.99
N ALA A 2 -0.58 4.60 -1.52
CA ALA A 2 -1.96 4.09 -1.67
C ALA A 2 -2.34 3.68 -3.12
N GLN A 3 -2.07 4.53 -4.10
CA GLN A 3 -2.34 4.23 -5.52
C GLN A 3 -1.53 3.05 -6.04
N PHE A 4 -0.27 2.91 -5.61
CA PHE A 4 0.58 1.79 -6.01
C PHE A 4 0.01 0.45 -5.55
N TYR A 5 -0.38 0.34 -4.28
CA TYR A 5 -0.99 -0.90 -3.78
C TYR A 5 -2.39 -1.15 -4.35
N ASP A 6 -3.16 -0.12 -4.70
CA ASP A 6 -4.43 -0.32 -5.41
C ASP A 6 -4.22 -0.89 -6.83
N GLN A 7 -3.24 -0.35 -7.56
CA GLN A 7 -2.88 -0.86 -8.88
C GLN A 7 -2.35 -2.29 -8.80
N LEU A 8 -1.45 -2.58 -7.86
CA LEU A 8 -0.93 -3.92 -7.64
C LEU A 8 -2.06 -4.90 -7.27
N ALA A 9 -2.96 -4.50 -6.37
CA ALA A 9 -4.11 -5.33 -5.97
C ALA A 9 -5.00 -5.70 -7.17
N ARG A 10 -5.27 -4.75 -8.07
CA ARG A 10 -6.03 -5.02 -9.30
C ARG A 10 -5.32 -6.00 -10.23
N LYS A 11 -4.00 -5.83 -10.42
CA LYS A 11 -3.19 -6.72 -11.26
C LYS A 11 -3.13 -8.15 -10.70
N VAL A 12 -3.01 -8.28 -9.38
CA VAL A 12 -2.80 -9.56 -8.68
C VAL A 12 -4.10 -10.31 -8.46
N THR A 13 -5.16 -9.62 -8.05
CA THR A 13 -6.43 -10.26 -7.66
C THR A 13 -7.52 -10.19 -8.74
N GLY A 14 -7.30 -9.41 -9.80
CA GLY A 14 -8.27 -9.16 -10.86
C GLY A 14 -9.44 -8.26 -10.45
N LYS A 15 -9.44 -7.73 -9.22
CA LYS A 15 -10.51 -6.90 -8.66
C LYS A 15 -9.97 -5.83 -7.72
N PRO A 16 -10.73 -4.75 -7.43
CA PRO A 16 -10.37 -3.83 -6.36
C PRO A 16 -10.44 -4.53 -5.00
N VAL A 17 -9.54 -4.14 -4.11
CA VAL A 17 -9.47 -4.62 -2.72
C VAL A 17 -9.86 -3.49 -1.77
N ARG A 18 -10.54 -3.83 -0.68
CA ARG A 18 -10.80 -2.88 0.41
C ARG A 18 -9.52 -2.72 1.24
N HIS A 19 -8.83 -1.61 1.04
CA HIS A 19 -7.57 -1.33 1.72
C HIS A 19 -7.80 -0.88 3.17
N THR A 20 -6.83 -1.20 4.03
CA THR A 20 -6.74 -0.71 5.41
C THR A 20 -5.59 0.28 5.53
N LEU A 21 -5.79 1.33 6.31
CA LEU A 21 -4.74 2.29 6.62
C LEU A 21 -4.11 1.96 7.97
N LEU A 22 -2.80 1.69 7.99
CA LEU A 22 -2.01 1.52 9.22
C LEU A 22 -1.41 2.87 9.61
N ILE A 23 -1.72 3.34 10.81
CA ILE A 23 -1.23 4.62 11.37
C ILE A 23 -0.86 4.42 12.83
N HIS A 24 0.06 5.25 13.32
CA HIS A 24 0.43 5.27 14.72
C HIS A 24 -0.51 6.17 15.51
N HIS A 25 -0.91 5.72 16.70
CA HIS A 25 -1.68 6.52 17.63
C HIS A 25 -0.79 7.56 18.30
N ASN A 26 -0.83 8.80 17.82
CA ASN A 26 -0.09 9.93 18.38
C ASN A 26 -0.83 11.26 18.12
N LEU A 27 -0.35 12.34 18.73
CA LEU A 27 -0.99 13.66 18.65
C LEU A 27 -1.07 14.19 17.22
N VAL A 28 0.00 14.03 16.42
CA VAL A 28 0.02 14.50 15.04
C VAL A 28 -1.04 13.78 14.20
N THR A 29 -1.14 12.46 14.34
CA THR A 29 -2.19 11.67 13.69
C THR A 29 -3.57 12.18 14.11
N ALA A 30 -3.79 12.44 15.39
CA ALA A 30 -5.10 12.92 15.87
C ALA A 30 -5.48 14.30 15.30
N LEU A 31 -4.51 15.22 15.19
CA LEU A 31 -4.74 16.57 14.68
C LEU A 31 -5.06 16.59 13.17
N PHE A 32 -4.50 15.66 12.40
CA PHE A 32 -4.62 15.66 10.93
C PHE A 32 -5.39 14.47 10.35
N LEU A 33 -6.03 13.64 11.19
CA LEU A 33 -6.78 12.48 10.72
C LEU A 33 -7.92 12.89 9.79
N ASP A 34 -8.69 13.90 10.17
CA ASP A 34 -9.83 14.37 9.36
C ASP A 34 -9.38 14.91 8.00
N ASP A 35 -8.27 15.67 7.95
CA ASP A 35 -7.70 16.18 6.70
C ASP A 35 -7.25 15.04 5.79
N LEU A 36 -6.60 14.03 6.36
CA LEU A 36 -6.18 12.83 5.63
C LEU A 36 -7.37 12.09 5.03
N LEU A 37 -8.44 11.89 5.81
CA LEU A 37 -9.66 11.22 5.37
C LEU A 37 -10.37 12.02 4.26
N GLN A 38 -10.52 13.34 4.43
CA GLN A 38 -11.10 14.21 3.41
C GLN A 38 -10.26 14.23 2.13
N MET A 39 -8.93 14.20 2.22
CA MET A 39 -8.06 14.09 1.06
C MET A 39 -8.32 12.79 0.27
N PHE A 40 -8.54 11.67 0.95
CA PHE A 40 -8.90 10.41 0.29
C PHE A 40 -10.25 10.50 -0.42
N GLU A 41 -11.29 11.05 0.23
CA GLU A 41 -12.60 11.25 -0.40
C GLU A 41 -12.52 12.14 -1.64
N LYS A 42 -11.81 13.27 -1.56
CA LYS A 42 -11.56 14.17 -2.70
C LYS A 42 -10.84 13.49 -3.85
N LYS A 43 -10.04 12.45 -3.57
CA LYS A 43 -9.35 11.62 -4.57
C LYS A 43 -10.19 10.42 -5.05
N GLY A 44 -11.48 10.38 -4.73
CA GLY A 44 -12.43 9.36 -5.19
C GLY A 44 -12.41 8.06 -4.39
N TRP A 45 -11.75 8.04 -3.22
CA TRP A 45 -11.79 6.88 -2.34
C TRP A 45 -13.08 6.87 -1.51
N LYS A 46 -13.62 5.68 -1.27
CA LYS A 46 -14.78 5.49 -0.40
C LYS A 46 -14.31 5.08 0.99
N LEU A 47 -14.55 5.93 1.98
CA LEU A 47 -14.31 5.59 3.37
C LEU A 47 -15.31 4.53 3.84
N ILE A 48 -14.81 3.51 4.52
CA ILE A 48 -15.59 2.42 5.09
C ILE A 48 -15.04 2.10 6.48
N ASN A 49 -15.89 1.51 7.33
CA ASN A 49 -15.43 1.05 8.64
C ASN A 49 -14.49 -0.18 8.51
N ALA A 50 -13.70 -0.41 9.55
CA ALA A 50 -12.72 -1.49 9.58
C ALA A 50 -13.38 -2.87 9.43
N GLU A 51 -14.53 -3.10 10.08
CA GLU A 51 -15.26 -4.37 9.99
C GLU A 51 -15.59 -4.74 8.54
N ARG A 52 -16.04 -3.78 7.73
CA ARG A 52 -16.33 -3.99 6.31
C ARG A 52 -15.07 -4.22 5.47
N ALA A 53 -13.96 -3.55 5.82
CA ALA A 53 -12.67 -3.74 5.15
C ALA A 53 -12.14 -5.16 5.39
N PHE A 54 -12.12 -5.63 6.64
CA PHE A 54 -11.62 -6.96 7.01
C PHE A 54 -12.46 -8.12 6.46
N LYS A 55 -13.70 -7.88 6.05
CA LYS A 55 -14.52 -8.86 5.32
C LYS A 55 -14.09 -9.08 3.86
N ASP A 56 -13.07 -8.37 3.36
CA ASP A 56 -12.53 -8.61 2.02
C ASP A 56 -11.90 -10.02 1.91
N PRO A 57 -12.21 -10.81 0.87
CA PRO A 57 -11.66 -12.16 0.70
C PRO A 57 -10.13 -12.24 0.65
N VAL A 58 -9.43 -11.13 0.37
CA VAL A 58 -7.96 -11.11 0.36
C VAL A 58 -7.37 -11.52 1.71
N PHE A 59 -8.03 -11.19 2.82
CA PHE A 59 -7.55 -11.51 4.17
C PHE A 59 -7.67 -13.00 4.53
N LYS A 60 -8.32 -13.81 3.67
CA LYS A 60 -8.36 -15.27 3.80
C LYS A 60 -7.25 -15.98 3.01
N LYS A 61 -6.36 -15.23 2.36
CA LYS A 61 -5.26 -15.77 1.57
C LYS A 61 -4.03 -15.98 2.45
N PHE A 62 -3.31 -17.06 2.19
CA PHE A 62 -2.06 -17.43 2.85
C PHE A 62 -0.99 -17.69 1.78
N PRO A 63 -0.33 -16.64 1.27
CA PRO A 63 0.67 -16.80 0.22
C PRO A 63 1.86 -17.61 0.72
N ASN A 64 2.33 -18.56 -0.07
CA ASN A 64 3.47 -19.40 0.23
C ASN A 64 4.80 -18.69 -0.09
N VAL A 65 5.10 -17.64 0.68
CA VAL A 65 6.34 -16.87 0.59
C VAL A 65 6.93 -16.65 1.98
N VAL A 66 8.23 -16.39 2.05
CA VAL A 66 8.86 -15.97 3.31
C VAL A 66 8.20 -14.66 3.77
N PRO A 67 7.68 -14.57 5.01
CA PRO A 67 7.07 -13.35 5.52
C PRO A 67 8.10 -12.21 5.56
N ALA A 68 7.89 -11.17 4.74
CA ALA A 68 8.84 -10.06 4.58
C ALA A 68 8.38 -8.74 5.24
N GLY A 69 7.33 -8.77 6.06
CA GLY A 69 6.80 -7.57 6.75
C GLY A 69 5.98 -6.63 5.86
N GLU A 70 5.76 -6.99 4.60
CA GLU A 70 4.98 -6.22 3.61
C GLU A 70 3.48 -6.57 3.62
N SER A 71 2.69 -5.82 2.84
CA SER A 71 1.23 -6.06 2.73
C SER A 71 0.89 -7.44 2.15
N ILE A 72 -0.32 -7.95 2.45
CA ILE A 72 -0.83 -9.20 1.85
C ILE A 72 -0.86 -9.17 0.31
N ILE A 73 -1.10 -7.99 -0.28
CA ILE A 73 -1.07 -7.79 -1.74
C ILE A 73 0.33 -7.99 -2.30
N TRP A 74 1.34 -7.48 -1.60
CA TRP A 74 2.74 -7.70 -1.94
C TRP A 74 3.10 -9.18 -1.88
N SER A 75 2.71 -9.88 -0.81
CA SER A 75 2.99 -11.31 -0.65
C SER A 75 2.30 -12.16 -1.72
N LEU A 76 1.07 -11.83 -2.08
CA LEU A 76 0.35 -12.46 -3.20
C LEU A 76 1.05 -12.20 -4.54
N ALA A 77 1.51 -10.97 -4.78
CA ALA A 77 2.26 -10.63 -6.00
C ALA A 77 3.58 -11.43 -6.07
N LYS A 78 4.30 -11.51 -4.95
CA LYS A 78 5.56 -12.25 -4.82
C LYS A 78 5.38 -13.74 -5.08
N GLU A 79 4.31 -14.35 -4.56
CA GLU A 79 3.99 -15.76 -4.78
C GLU A 79 3.86 -16.11 -6.27
N THR A 80 3.37 -15.18 -7.10
CA THR A 80 3.25 -15.43 -8.54
C THR A 80 4.59 -15.42 -9.30
N GLY A 81 5.63 -14.80 -8.74
CA GLY A 81 6.90 -14.54 -9.43
C GLY A 81 6.84 -13.56 -10.62
N LYS A 82 5.67 -13.00 -10.95
CA LYS A 82 5.46 -12.15 -12.14
C LYS A 82 5.81 -10.68 -11.93
N PHE A 83 5.87 -10.24 -10.68
CA PHE A 83 5.94 -8.82 -10.33
C PHE A 83 7.30 -8.39 -9.77
N GLU A 84 8.34 -9.23 -9.85
CA GLU A 84 9.65 -8.97 -9.22
C GLU A 84 10.22 -7.56 -9.50
N ASN A 85 10.03 -7.06 -10.72
CA ASN A 85 10.50 -5.73 -11.14
C ASN A 85 9.57 -4.57 -10.72
N GLU A 86 8.39 -4.87 -10.18
CA GLU A 86 7.34 -3.92 -9.80
C GLU A 86 6.98 -3.98 -8.30
N LEU A 87 7.60 -4.89 -7.53
CA LEU A 87 7.24 -5.16 -6.14
C LEU A 87 7.63 -4.06 -5.15
N ARG A 88 8.56 -3.16 -5.52
CA ARG A 88 8.96 -2.03 -4.68
C ARG A 88 8.30 -0.75 -5.15
N TYR A 89 7.81 0.05 -4.20
CA TYR A 89 7.38 1.40 -4.54
C TYR A 89 8.62 2.19 -4.98
N PRO A 90 8.60 2.91 -6.12
CA PRO A 90 9.82 3.49 -6.69
C PRO A 90 10.63 4.35 -5.72
N ALA A 91 9.98 5.07 -4.81
CA ALA A 91 10.66 5.90 -3.81
C ALA A 91 11.34 5.12 -2.65
N GLU A 92 11.33 3.79 -2.69
CA GLU A 92 12.09 2.91 -1.78
C GLU A 92 13.34 2.32 -2.43
N ASP A 93 13.63 2.73 -3.66
CA ASP A 93 14.76 2.25 -4.45
C ASP A 93 15.75 3.39 -4.67
N GLU A 94 17.05 3.10 -4.57
CA GLU A 94 18.12 4.05 -4.84
C GLU A 94 17.95 4.72 -6.21
N ARG A 95 17.40 4.02 -7.20
CA ARG A 95 17.17 4.54 -8.55
C ARG A 95 16.31 5.80 -8.58
N TYR A 96 15.41 5.98 -7.60
CA TYR A 96 14.55 7.15 -7.54
C TYR A 96 15.18 8.32 -6.77
N GLU A 97 15.96 8.04 -5.72
CA GLU A 97 16.52 9.08 -4.85
C GLU A 97 17.93 9.50 -5.24
N LYS A 98 18.72 8.63 -5.87
CA LYS A 98 20.15 8.83 -6.16
C LYS A 98 20.43 10.13 -6.89
N GLU A 99 19.75 10.40 -8.02
CA GLU A 99 19.99 11.63 -8.77
C GLU A 99 19.67 12.89 -7.96
N LYS A 100 18.66 12.84 -7.09
CA LYS A 100 18.30 13.96 -6.22
C LYS A 100 19.30 14.14 -5.09
N MET A 101 19.77 13.04 -4.50
CA MET A 101 20.79 13.06 -3.45
C MET A 101 22.14 13.53 -4.00
N ASP A 102 22.55 13.03 -5.17
CA ASP A 102 23.75 13.48 -5.87
C ASP A 102 23.72 14.99 -6.14
N LYS A 103 22.56 15.54 -6.56
CA LYS A 103 22.36 17.00 -6.74
C LYS A 103 22.46 17.80 -5.45
N LEU A 104 22.20 17.16 -4.31
CA LEU A 104 22.32 17.75 -2.97
C LEU A 104 23.70 17.51 -2.34
N GLY A 105 24.59 16.75 -3.00
CA GLY A 105 25.91 16.39 -2.49
C GLY A 105 25.88 15.41 -1.31
N LEU A 106 24.83 14.59 -1.22
CA LEU A 106 24.62 13.57 -0.19
C LEU A 106 25.03 12.18 -0.66
#